data_AF-A0A7H8QFX6-F1
#
_entry.id   AF-A0A7H8QFX6-F1
#
_cell.length_a   1.000
_cell.length_b   1.000
_cell.length_c   1.000
_cell.angle_alpha   90.00
_cell.angle_beta   90.00
_cell.angle_gamma   90.00
#
_symmetry.space_group_name_H-M   'P 1'
#
loop_
_entity.id
_entity.type
_entity.pdbx_description
1 polymer ?
#
loop_
_entity_poly.entity_id
_entity_poly.type
_entity_poly.pdbx_seq_one_letter_code
_entity_poly.pdbx_strand_id
1 'polypeptide(L)'
;MSNLLNKNSKKKLLERGPQISPANTFKIEDVKPAAEEARPQEIEKKKEKTPEKKVTSVRVKKSTRDRLNALVSLNKAENIDEMIEIMIDEYFSVHVTKDEKKQFDIVMDLYKSKK
;
A
#
# COMPACT_ATOMS: atom_id res chain seq x y z
N MET A 1 -16.13 73.75 26.86
CA MET A 1 -15.49 72.74 27.73
C MET A 1 -15.59 71.40 27.03
N SER A 2 -14.44 70.73 26.89
CA SER A 2 -14.16 69.51 26.14
C SER A 2 -15.09 68.32 26.42
N ASN A 3 -15.39 67.53 25.38
CA ASN A 3 -15.73 66.10 25.48
C ASN A 3 -15.04 65.33 24.35
N LEU A 4 -13.72 65.18 24.48
CA LEU A 4 -12.81 64.62 23.46
C LEU A 4 -12.52 63.12 23.64
N LEU A 5 -13.33 62.37 24.40
CA LEU A 5 -13.07 60.95 24.66
C LEU A 5 -14.36 60.13 24.64
N ASN A 6 -14.40 59.21 23.68
CA ASN A 6 -15.27 58.05 23.57
C ASN A 6 -16.75 58.28 23.25
N LYS A 7 -17.14 57.81 22.06
CA LYS A 7 -17.79 56.50 21.89
C LYS A 7 -18.02 56.27 20.40
N ASN A 8 -17.57 55.12 19.88
CA ASN A 8 -17.91 54.56 18.55
C ASN A 8 -16.89 54.67 17.41
N SER A 9 -15.60 54.85 17.68
CA SER A 9 -14.60 54.46 16.67
C SER A 9 -14.42 52.94 16.70
N LYS A 10 -15.37 52.22 16.09
CA LYS A 10 -15.17 50.86 15.59
C LYS A 10 -14.12 50.90 14.47
N LYS A 11 -12.91 51.33 14.81
CA LYS A 11 -11.73 51.13 13.97
C LYS A 11 -11.60 49.63 13.92
N LYS A 12 -11.92 49.05 12.76
CA LYS A 12 -11.60 47.69 12.40
C LYS A 12 -10.09 47.53 12.69
N LEU A 13 -9.76 46.97 13.86
CA LEU A 13 -8.48 46.33 14.05
C LEU A 13 -8.38 45.37 12.87
N LEU A 14 -7.29 45.47 12.12
CA LEU A 14 -6.91 44.62 10.99
C LEU A 14 -7.60 43.25 11.09
N GLU A 15 -8.24 42.79 10.00
CA GLU A 15 -8.84 41.46 9.91
C GLU A 15 -7.74 40.42 10.15
N ARG A 16 -7.54 40.08 11.42
CA ARG A 16 -6.64 39.00 11.81
C ARG A 16 -7.32 37.75 11.28
N GLY A 17 -6.62 37.03 10.40
CA GLY A 17 -7.07 35.74 9.90
C GLY A 17 -7.41 34.77 11.05
N PRO A 18 -8.01 33.61 10.74
CA PRO A 18 -8.48 32.68 11.75
C PRO A 18 -7.37 32.39 12.77
N GLN A 19 -7.73 32.50 14.06
CA GLN A 19 -6.81 32.27 15.16
C GLN A 19 -6.38 30.80 15.14
N ILE A 20 -5.17 30.50 14.64
CA ILE A 20 -4.66 29.13 14.56
C ILE A 20 -4.10 28.75 15.93
N SER A 21 -4.79 27.85 16.64
CA SER A 21 -4.22 27.12 17.77
C SER A 21 -3.46 25.89 17.26
N PRO A 22 -2.32 25.52 17.87
CA PRO A 22 -1.59 24.32 17.50
C PRO A 22 -2.45 23.06 17.72
N ALA A 23 -2.41 22.13 16.76
CA ALA A 23 -3.20 20.90 16.81
C ALA A 23 -2.80 19.99 17.99
N ASN A 24 -1.53 20.03 18.42
CA ASN A 24 -1.04 19.32 19.58
C ASN A 24 -0.50 20.32 20.61
N THR A 25 -1.18 20.39 21.76
CA THR A 25 -0.71 21.12 22.94
C THR A 25 -0.22 20.11 23.96
N PHE A 26 1.02 20.27 24.42
CA PHE A 26 1.61 19.42 25.43
C PHE A 26 1.09 19.84 26.81
N LYS A 27 0.38 18.95 27.50
CA LYS A 27 -0.03 19.16 28.89
C LYS A 27 0.96 18.46 29.80
N ILE A 28 1.41 19.17 30.83
CA ILE A 28 2.41 18.67 31.79
C ILE A 28 1.84 17.50 32.63
N GLU A 29 0.52 17.31 32.65
CA GLU A 29 -0.18 16.17 33.26
C GLU A 29 0.05 14.85 32.50
N ASP A 30 0.41 14.89 31.22
CA ASP A 30 0.71 13.69 30.41
C ASP A 30 2.15 13.18 30.62
N VAL A 31 2.95 13.92 31.39
CA VAL A 31 4.30 13.48 31.80
C VAL A 31 4.16 12.60 33.02
N LYS A 32 4.04 11.29 32.80
CA LYS A 32 4.22 10.32 33.89
C LYS A 32 5.60 10.53 34.52
N PRO A 33 5.71 10.70 35.84
CA PRO A 33 7.00 10.76 36.50
C PRO A 33 7.72 9.43 36.33
N ALA A 34 8.98 9.51 35.95
CA ALA A 34 9.89 8.37 35.79
C ALA A 34 9.98 7.59 37.11
N ALA A 35 9.25 6.48 37.19
CA ALA A 35 9.58 5.36 38.06
C ALA A 35 10.19 4.27 37.18
N GLU A 36 11.45 4.01 37.48
CA GLU A 36 12.35 2.97 36.97
C GLU A 36 11.66 1.67 36.57
N GLU A 37 11.77 1.28 35.29
CA GLU A 37 12.03 -0.12 34.91
C GLU A 37 12.91 -0.15 33.66
N ALA A 38 14.19 -0.42 33.88
CA ALA A 38 15.13 -0.80 32.83
C ALA A 38 14.80 -2.23 32.36
N ARG A 39 14.51 -2.41 31.06
CA ARG A 39 14.67 -3.66 30.28
C ARG A 39 14.53 -3.37 28.77
N PRO A 40 15.14 -4.20 27.92
CA PRO A 40 16.13 -3.76 26.94
C PRO A 40 15.51 -3.20 25.66
N GLN A 41 16.28 -2.34 25.01
CA GLN A 41 16.05 -1.89 23.64
C GLN A 41 15.81 -3.10 22.72
N GLU A 42 14.55 -3.32 22.34
CA GLU A 42 14.26 -4.07 21.14
C GLU A 42 14.82 -3.26 19.99
N ILE A 43 15.97 -3.71 19.50
CA ILE A 43 16.48 -3.37 18.18
C ILE A 43 15.31 -3.62 17.24
N GLU A 44 14.69 -2.54 16.76
CA GLU A 44 13.75 -2.57 15.66
C GLU A 44 14.48 -3.25 14.51
N LYS A 45 14.29 -4.56 14.38
CA LYS A 45 14.56 -5.27 13.13
C LYS A 45 13.72 -4.52 12.11
N LYS A 46 14.37 -3.67 11.31
CA LYS A 46 13.83 -3.15 10.06
C LYS A 46 13.11 -4.33 9.43
N LYS A 47 11.77 -4.31 9.47
CA LYS A 47 10.97 -5.22 8.67
C LYS A 47 11.50 -5.03 7.28
N GLU A 48 12.20 -6.04 6.77
CA GLU A 48 12.54 -6.11 5.37
C GLU A 48 11.22 -5.83 4.66
N LYS A 49 11.20 -4.72 3.92
CA LYS A 49 10.09 -4.43 3.03
C LYS A 49 10.09 -5.59 2.06
N THR A 50 9.20 -6.56 2.29
CA THR A 50 8.85 -7.56 1.30
C THR A 50 8.63 -6.75 0.02
N PRO A 51 9.39 -7.02 -1.06
CA PRO A 51 9.26 -6.21 -2.25
C PRO A 51 7.80 -6.28 -2.66
N GLU A 52 7.11 -5.14 -2.61
CA GLU A 52 5.72 -5.04 -3.01
C GLU A 52 5.66 -5.59 -4.43
N LYS A 53 5.14 -6.82 -4.56
CA LYS A 53 4.97 -7.46 -5.86
C LYS A 53 4.04 -6.54 -6.63
N LYS A 54 4.60 -5.79 -7.57
CA LYS A 54 3.83 -4.88 -8.42
C LYS A 54 2.70 -5.70 -9.02
N VAL A 55 1.47 -5.42 -8.59
CA VAL A 55 0.29 -6.13 -9.06
C VAL A 55 0.10 -5.74 -10.52
N THR A 56 0.27 -6.71 -11.41
CA THR A 56 0.08 -6.53 -12.84
C THR A 56 -1.21 -7.21 -13.25
N SER A 57 -2.08 -6.50 -13.98
CA SER A 57 -3.33 -7.06 -14.49
C SER A 57 -3.21 -7.39 -15.97
N VAL A 58 -3.67 -8.57 -16.39
CA VAL A 58 -3.82 -8.94 -17.80
C VAL A 58 -5.27 -8.76 -18.23
N ARG A 59 -5.51 -7.98 -19.29
CA ARG A 59 -6.86 -7.83 -19.86
C ARG A 59 -7.16 -9.01 -20.78
N VAL A 60 -8.25 -9.72 -20.50
CA VAL A 60 -8.73 -10.87 -21.28
C VAL A 60 -10.08 -10.60 -21.94
N LYS A 61 -10.45 -11.42 -22.94
CA LYS A 61 -11.78 -11.37 -23.56
C LYS A 61 -12.84 -11.80 -22.53
N LYS A 62 -14.09 -11.37 -22.76
CA LYS A 62 -15.21 -11.72 -21.87
C LYS A 62 -15.44 -13.25 -21.81
N SER A 63 -15.44 -13.91 -22.96
CA SER A 63 -15.61 -15.38 -23.04
C SER A 63 -14.55 -16.14 -22.25
N THR A 64 -13.29 -15.68 -22.26
CA THR A 64 -12.20 -16.32 -21.49
C THR A 64 -12.32 -16.05 -20.00
N ARG A 65 -12.75 -14.83 -19.61
CA ARG A 65 -13.03 -14.50 -18.20
C ARG A 65 -14.12 -15.40 -17.64
N ASP A 66 -15.22 -15.57 -18.38
CA ASP A 66 -16.35 -16.38 -17.93
C ASP A 66 -15.95 -17.85 -17.77
N ARG A 67 -15.07 -18.37 -18.65
CA ARG A 67 -14.48 -19.72 -18.52
C ARG A 67 -13.61 -19.86 -17.27
N LEU A 68 -12.70 -18.92 -17.02
CA LEU A 68 -11.85 -18.93 -15.82
C LEU A 68 -12.69 -18.87 -14.55
N ASN A 69 -13.72 -18.01 -14.52
CA ASN A 69 -14.64 -17.93 -13.40
C ASN A 69 -15.41 -19.25 -13.18
N ALA A 70 -15.92 -19.87 -14.26
CA ALA A 70 -16.61 -21.15 -14.16
C ALA A 70 -15.70 -22.25 -13.61
N LEU A 71 -14.43 -22.26 -14.02
CA LEU A 71 -13.43 -23.21 -13.56
C LEU A 71 -13.07 -23.03 -12.07
N VAL A 72 -12.99 -21.77 -11.60
CA VAL A 72 -12.85 -21.47 -10.16
C VAL A 72 -14.10 -21.93 -9.39
N SER A 73 -15.30 -21.72 -9.93
CA SER A 73 -16.55 -22.22 -9.33
C SER A 73 -16.63 -23.75 -9.22
N LEU A 74 -15.86 -24.48 -10.03
CA LEU A 74 -15.73 -25.93 -9.94
C LEU A 74 -14.74 -26.39 -8.86
N ASN A 75 -14.29 -25.48 -7.99
CA ASN A 75 -13.34 -25.71 -6.89
C ASN A 75 -12.02 -26.32 -7.36
N LYS A 76 -11.54 -25.92 -8.55
CA LYS A 76 -10.23 -26.32 -9.06
C LYS A 76 -9.09 -25.48 -8.49
N ALA A 77 -9.37 -24.25 -8.07
CA ALA A 77 -8.44 -23.32 -7.44
C ALA A 77 -9.22 -22.31 -6.60
N GLU A 78 -8.57 -21.67 -5.62
CA GLU A 78 -9.19 -20.65 -4.78
C GLU A 78 -9.23 -19.29 -5.49
N ASN A 79 -8.24 -19.02 -6.32
CA ASN A 79 -8.12 -17.78 -7.09
C ASN A 79 -7.87 -18.04 -8.59
N ILE A 80 -8.20 -17.04 -9.43
CA ILE A 80 -7.97 -17.10 -10.88
C ILE A 80 -6.47 -17.18 -11.18
N ASP A 81 -5.63 -16.48 -10.42
CA ASP A 81 -4.18 -16.47 -10.63
C ASP A 81 -3.56 -17.86 -10.38
N GLU A 82 -3.98 -18.53 -9.30
CA GLU A 82 -3.56 -19.91 -9.00
C GLU A 82 -4.04 -20.89 -10.09
N MET A 83 -5.27 -20.68 -10.60
CA MET A 83 -5.80 -21.49 -11.69
C MET A 83 -4.96 -21.35 -12.96
N ILE A 84 -4.52 -20.12 -13.27
CA ILE A 84 -3.67 -19.86 -14.42
C ILE A 84 -2.29 -20.52 -14.22
N GLU A 85 -1.72 -20.47 -13.02
CA GLU A 85 -0.44 -21.11 -12.71
C GLU A 85 -0.51 -22.63 -12.90
N ILE A 86 -1.55 -23.29 -12.38
CA ILE A 86 -1.77 -24.73 -12.57
C ILE A 86 -1.92 -25.08 -14.06
N MET A 87 -2.71 -24.30 -14.81
CA MET A 87 -2.89 -24.54 -16.25
C MET A 87 -1.59 -24.40 -17.04
N ILE A 88 -0.74 -23.45 -16.66
CA ILE A 88 0.57 -23.26 -17.29
C ILE A 88 1.46 -24.48 -16.97
N ASP A 89 1.51 -24.92 -15.72
CA ASP A 89 2.33 -26.06 -15.30
C ASP A 89 1.89 -27.38 -15.95
N GLU A 90 0.58 -27.63 -16.02
CA GLU A 90 0.03 -28.79 -16.74
C GLU A 90 0.39 -28.74 -18.23
N TYR A 91 0.27 -27.58 -18.86
CA TYR A 91 0.66 -27.41 -20.26
C TYR A 91 2.16 -27.70 -20.46
N PHE A 92 3.02 -27.20 -19.57
CA PHE A 92 4.45 -27.50 -19.59
C PHE A 92 4.75 -28.99 -19.40
N SER A 93 4.02 -29.65 -18.50
CA SER A 93 4.24 -31.07 -18.23
C SER A 93 3.80 -31.97 -19.38
N VAL A 94 2.75 -31.59 -20.13
CA VAL A 94 2.13 -32.46 -21.14
C VAL A 94 2.64 -32.17 -22.54
N HIS A 95 2.89 -30.89 -22.87
CA HIS A 95 3.09 -30.47 -24.26
C HIS A 95 4.49 -29.95 -24.57
N VAL A 96 5.31 -29.64 -23.57
CA VAL A 96 6.59 -28.96 -23.81
C VAL A 96 7.76 -29.95 -23.81
N THR A 97 8.50 -29.97 -24.91
CA THR A 97 9.72 -30.78 -25.03
C THR A 97 10.88 -30.16 -24.25
N LYS A 98 11.92 -30.95 -23.94
CA LYS A 98 13.08 -30.49 -23.15
C LYS A 98 13.79 -29.29 -23.75
N ASP A 99 13.81 -29.17 -25.07
CA ASP A 99 14.50 -28.06 -25.75
C ASP A 99 13.65 -26.79 -25.78
N GLU A 100 12.34 -26.90 -25.95
CA GLU A 100 11.40 -25.77 -25.81
C GLU A 100 11.39 -25.22 -24.38
N LYS A 101 11.56 -26.09 -23.37
CA LYS A 101 11.70 -25.65 -21.97
C LYS A 101 12.93 -24.76 -21.77
N LYS A 102 14.08 -25.13 -22.34
CA LYS A 102 15.30 -24.31 -22.29
C LYS A 102 15.10 -22.96 -22.99
N GLN A 103 14.40 -22.95 -24.12
CA GLN A 103 14.07 -21.70 -24.82
C GLN A 103 13.17 -20.81 -23.95
N PHE A 104 12.17 -21.39 -23.30
CA PHE A 104 11.31 -20.66 -22.36
C PHE A 104 12.09 -20.06 -21.20
N ASP A 105 13.01 -20.83 -20.59
CA ASP A 105 13.84 -20.36 -19.48
C ASP A 105 14.70 -19.16 -19.90
N ILE A 106 15.32 -19.21 -21.08
CA ILE A 106 16.09 -18.08 -21.64
C ILE A 106 15.22 -16.83 -21.80
N VAL A 107 14.01 -16.97 -22.35
CA VAL A 107 13.08 -15.85 -22.53
C VAL A 107 12.64 -15.28 -21.18
N MET A 108 12.40 -16.14 -20.19
CA MET A 108 12.01 -15.72 -18.85
C MET A 108 13.13 -14.94 -18.15
N ASP A 109 14.39 -15.34 -18.32
CA ASP A 109 15.55 -14.63 -17.78
C ASP A 109 15.75 -13.25 -18.44
N LEU A 110 15.43 -13.11 -19.73
CA LEU A 110 15.38 -11.81 -20.41
C LEU A 110 14.30 -10.89 -19.83
N TYR A 111 13.14 -11.42 -19.43
CA TYR A 111 12.10 -10.62 -18.80
C TYR A 111 12.44 -10.21 -17.37
N LYS A 112 13.12 -11.08 -16.62
CA LYS A 112 13.60 -10.76 -15.27
C LYS A 112 14.72 -9.71 -15.30
N SER A 113 15.65 -9.80 -16.25
CA SER A 113 16.78 -8.86 -16.35
C SER A 113 16.39 -7.46 -16.84
N LYS A 114 15.27 -7.33 -17.57
CA LYS A 114 14.74 -6.02 -18.00
C LYS A 114 14.03 -5.23 -16.90
N LYS A 115 13.80 -5.83 -15.72
CA LYS A 115 13.01 -5.27 -14.64
C LYS A 115 13.90 -4.71 -13.53
#